data_AF-A0A6I9MPT0-F1
#
_entry.id   AF-A0A6I9MPT0-F1
#
_cell.length_a   1.000
_cell.length_b   1.000
_cell.length_c   1.000
_cell.angle_alpha   90.00
_cell.angle_beta   90.00
_cell.angle_gamma   90.00
#
_symmetry.space_group_name_H-M   'P 1'
#
loop_
_entity.id
_entity.type
_entity.pdbx_description
1 polymer ?
#
loop_
_entity_poly.entity_id
_entity_poly.type
_entity_poly.pdbx_seq_one_letter_code
_entity_poly.pdbx_strand_id
1 'polypeptide(L)'
;MQSSTDSEPLYVVEVLVHCSKDSVKDAATEAAKPAAPGETGEMQVVPVMLHLLTSISSVRLYIPKDLRPFDNRQLMLKSIQEVQKRFPDGVPLLDPVDDMGIKDPALKKVIQKVEAFEHRMYSHPLHSDPNLEAVYSLCEKKAVVRKLTLKGPFYTSIELLCLVPEHSDITVILCSYWLALQNTLM
;
A
#
# COMPACT_ATOMS: atom_id res chain seq x y z
N MET A 1 31.01 -14.38 0.78
CA MET A 1 30.40 -14.00 -0.52
C MET A 1 30.30 -12.49 -0.53
N GLN A 2 31.00 -11.84 -1.47
CA GLN A 2 31.00 -10.39 -1.62
C GLN A 2 29.59 -9.93 -1.98
N SER A 3 28.94 -9.19 -1.08
CA SER A 3 27.79 -8.36 -1.43
C SER A 3 28.36 -7.14 -2.14
N SER A 4 28.35 -7.16 -3.47
CA SER A 4 28.54 -5.97 -4.28
C SER A 4 27.50 -4.94 -3.84
N THR A 5 27.95 -3.85 -3.21
CA THR A 5 27.21 -2.60 -3.12
C THR A 5 27.11 -2.02 -4.53
N ASP A 6 26.28 -2.65 -5.36
CA ASP A 6 25.78 -2.02 -6.57
C ASP A 6 24.77 -0.99 -6.08
N SER A 7 25.05 0.29 -6.28
CA SER A 7 24.09 1.35 -6.01
C SER A 7 22.85 1.07 -6.84
N GLU A 8 21.76 0.65 -6.19
CA GLU A 8 20.49 0.40 -6.88
C GLU A 8 20.13 1.65 -7.70
N PRO A 9 19.94 1.53 -9.02
CA PRO A 9 19.64 2.68 -9.85
C PRO A 9 18.33 3.31 -9.41
N LEU A 10 18.36 4.63 -9.17
CA LEU A 10 17.17 5.38 -8.78
C LEU A 10 16.30 5.62 -10.02
N TYR A 11 15.14 4.96 -10.06
CA TYR A 11 14.16 5.12 -11.13
C TYR A 11 13.07 6.11 -10.73
N VAL A 12 12.86 7.10 -11.59
CA VAL A 12 11.72 8.03 -11.54
C VAL A 12 10.80 7.70 -12.72
N VAL A 13 9.53 7.46 -12.41
CA VAL A 13 8.49 7.11 -13.38
C VAL A 13 7.52 8.28 -13.51
N GLU A 14 7.19 8.66 -14.74
CA GLU A 14 6.15 9.66 -15.00
C GLU A 14 4.77 8.98 -14.99
N VAL A 15 3.90 9.41 -14.08
CA VAL A 15 2.56 8.83 -13.89
C VAL A 15 1.51 9.92 -14.15
N LEU A 16 0.49 9.60 -14.93
CA LEU A 16 -0.63 10.50 -15.19
C LEU A 16 -1.69 10.34 -14.09
N VAL A 17 -1.90 11.37 -13.27
CA VAL A 17 -2.77 11.36 -12.08
C VAL A 17 -3.84 12.44 -12.20
N HIS A 18 -5.02 12.19 -11.62
CA HIS A 18 -6.10 13.17 -11.52
C HIS A 18 -5.89 14.05 -10.28
N CYS A 19 -5.44 15.27 -10.48
CA CYS A 19 -5.10 16.22 -9.41
C CYS A 19 -6.23 17.24 -9.20
N SER A 20 -6.41 17.72 -7.97
CA SER A 20 -7.32 18.84 -7.67
C SER A 20 -6.81 20.13 -8.31
N LYS A 21 -7.72 21.08 -8.62
CA LYS A 21 -7.38 22.34 -9.31
C LYS A 21 -6.32 23.16 -8.57
N ASP A 22 -6.36 23.14 -7.24
CA ASP A 22 -5.42 23.86 -6.40
C ASP A 22 -4.01 23.26 -6.47
N SER A 23 -3.92 21.96 -6.75
CA SER A 23 -2.68 21.20 -6.74
C SER A 23 -2.02 21.02 -8.11
N VAL A 24 -2.67 21.48 -9.19
CA VAL A 24 -2.13 21.42 -10.57
C VAL A 24 -0.77 22.12 -10.69
N LYS A 25 -0.56 23.20 -9.93
CA LYS A 25 0.70 23.97 -9.92
C LYS A 25 1.83 23.23 -9.20
N ASP A 26 1.47 22.37 -8.26
CA ASP A 26 2.37 21.61 -7.40
C ASP A 26 2.58 20.18 -7.90
N ALA A 27 2.09 19.85 -9.11
CA ALA A 27 2.11 18.50 -9.67
C ALA A 27 3.53 17.90 -9.82
N ALA A 28 4.58 18.74 -9.86
CA ALA A 28 5.97 18.29 -9.90
C ALA A 28 6.62 18.18 -8.50
N THR A 29 5.84 18.35 -7.43
CA THR A 29 6.33 18.42 -6.04
C THR A 29 5.57 17.46 -5.14
N GLU A 30 6.10 17.24 -3.93
CA GLU A 30 5.47 16.40 -2.89
C GLU A 30 4.12 16.93 -2.41
N ALA A 31 3.76 18.18 -2.75
CA ALA A 31 2.48 18.78 -2.40
C ALA A 31 1.33 18.44 -3.38
N ALA A 32 1.59 17.59 -4.38
CA ALA A 32 0.58 17.08 -5.30
C ALA A 32 -0.52 16.30 -4.55
N LYS A 33 -1.79 16.69 -4.74
CA LYS A 33 -2.96 16.10 -4.09
C LYS A 33 -3.92 15.54 -5.14
N PRO A 34 -4.44 14.31 -4.93
CA PRO A 34 -5.47 13.76 -5.79
C PRO A 34 -6.78 14.54 -5.66
N ALA A 35 -7.57 14.59 -6.74
CA ALA A 35 -8.91 15.14 -6.69
C ALA A 35 -9.84 14.23 -5.88
N ALA A 36 -10.75 14.83 -5.10
CA ALA A 36 -11.74 14.05 -4.37
C ALA A 36 -12.75 13.37 -5.32
N PRO A 37 -13.41 12.28 -4.90
CA PRO A 37 -14.45 11.64 -5.71
C PRO A 37 -15.57 12.63 -6.08
N GLY A 38 -15.76 12.88 -7.37
CA GLY A 38 -16.77 13.83 -7.89
C GLY A 38 -16.29 15.28 -8.00
N GLU A 39 -15.06 15.60 -7.59
CA GLU A 39 -14.47 16.92 -7.79
C GLU A 39 -13.97 17.06 -9.24
N THR A 40 -14.16 18.26 -9.81
CA THR A 40 -13.57 18.59 -11.11
C THR A 40 -12.06 18.84 -10.96
N GLY A 41 -11.26 17.79 -11.10
CA GLY A 41 -9.79 17.89 -11.18
C GLY A 41 -9.28 17.92 -12.63
N GLU A 42 -7.97 18.11 -12.77
CA GLU A 42 -7.25 18.06 -14.04
C GLU A 42 -6.22 16.92 -14.04
N MET A 43 -6.06 16.26 -15.19
CA MET A 43 -5.05 15.22 -15.33
C MET A 43 -3.67 15.86 -15.50
N GLN A 44 -2.70 15.46 -14.68
CA GLN A 44 -1.33 15.95 -14.73
C GLN A 44 -0.31 14.82 -14.65
N VAL A 45 0.84 15.04 -15.28
CA VAL A 45 1.97 14.10 -15.24
C VAL A 45 2.80 14.44 -14.00
N VAL A 46 2.90 13.48 -13.09
CA VAL A 46 3.60 13.59 -11.81
C VAL A 46 4.79 12.62 -11.83
N PRO A 47 6.02 13.09 -11.54
CA PRO A 47 7.16 12.20 -11.35
C PRO A 47 7.06 11.47 -10.02
N VAL A 48 7.11 10.14 -10.04
CA VAL A 48 6.97 9.29 -8.85
C VAL A 48 8.17 8.35 -8.76
N MET A 49 8.72 8.20 -7.55
CA MET A 49 9.79 7.23 -7.30
C MET A 49 9.25 5.80 -7.37
N LEU A 50 9.99 4.88 -8.00
CA LEU A 50 9.52 3.52 -8.26
C LEU A 50 9.05 2.78 -7.01
N HIS A 51 9.70 2.98 -5.86
CA HIS A 51 9.35 2.33 -4.59
C HIS A 51 8.00 2.77 -3.99
N LEU A 52 7.40 3.84 -4.49
CA LEU A 52 6.06 4.31 -4.09
C LEU A 52 4.95 3.61 -4.87
N LEU A 53 5.29 2.81 -5.89
CA LEU A 53 4.30 2.04 -6.64
C LEU A 53 3.92 0.78 -5.85
N THR A 54 2.66 0.71 -5.43
CA THR A 54 2.15 -0.40 -4.63
C THR A 54 1.69 -1.58 -5.49
N SER A 55 1.08 -1.30 -6.64
CA SER A 55 0.48 -2.33 -7.49
C SER A 55 0.44 -1.89 -8.96
N ILE A 56 0.38 -2.87 -9.85
CA ILE A 56 0.31 -2.68 -11.31
C ILE A 56 -0.89 -3.47 -11.80
N SER A 57 -1.73 -2.84 -12.62
CA SER A 57 -2.87 -3.53 -13.25
C SER A 57 -2.42 -4.35 -14.46
N SER A 58 -3.09 -5.47 -14.73
CA SER A 58 -2.91 -6.23 -15.97
C SER A 58 -3.51 -5.52 -17.20
N VAL A 59 -4.48 -4.64 -16.99
CA VAL A 59 -5.09 -3.81 -18.05
C VAL A 59 -4.12 -2.72 -18.49
N ARG A 60 -3.96 -2.57 -19.81
CA ARG A 60 -3.12 -1.54 -20.44
C ARG A 60 -3.99 -0.60 -21.29
N LEU A 61 -3.86 0.70 -21.06
CA LEU A 61 -4.49 1.73 -21.88
C LEU A 61 -3.55 2.19 -23.00
N TYR A 62 -4.13 2.53 -24.15
CA TYR A 62 -3.36 3.17 -25.22
C TYR A 62 -3.11 4.64 -24.88
N ILE A 63 -1.84 5.00 -24.70
CA ILE A 63 -1.42 6.36 -24.36
C ILE A 63 -1.03 7.09 -25.65
N PRO A 64 -1.58 8.30 -25.92
CA PRO A 64 -1.16 9.11 -27.07
C PRO A 64 0.30 9.54 -26.93
N LYS A 65 0.98 9.77 -28.05
CA LYS A 65 2.43 10.08 -28.09
C LYS A 65 2.83 11.37 -27.36
N ASP A 66 1.89 12.31 -27.21
CA ASP A 66 2.12 13.58 -26.53
C ASP A 66 1.00 13.85 -25.51
N LEU A 67 1.37 14.00 -24.24
CA LEU A 67 0.48 14.30 -23.13
C LEU A 67 0.54 15.77 -22.68
N ARG A 68 1.31 16.62 -23.37
CA ARG A 68 1.34 18.07 -23.11
C ARG A 68 0.04 18.78 -23.48
N PRO A 69 -0.68 18.42 -24.57
CA PRO A 69 -1.98 19.01 -24.88
C PRO A 69 -3.04 18.61 -23.84
N PHE A 70 -3.84 19.58 -23.40
CA PHE A 70 -4.94 19.36 -22.47
C PHE A 70 -5.95 18.32 -23.00
N ASP A 71 -6.30 18.42 -24.29
CA ASP A 71 -7.28 17.52 -24.92
C ASP A 71 -6.86 16.05 -24.82
N ASN A 72 -5.57 15.76 -25.01
CA ASN A 72 -5.04 14.39 -24.92
C ASN A 72 -5.12 13.86 -23.48
N ARG A 73 -4.85 14.71 -22.48
CA ARG A 73 -5.00 14.33 -21.07
C ARG A 73 -6.47 14.08 -20.71
N GLN A 74 -7.38 14.88 -21.26
CA GLN A 74 -8.82 14.70 -21.06
C GLN A 74 -9.36 13.42 -21.74
N LEU A 75 -8.81 13.03 -22.90
CA LEU A 75 -9.12 11.75 -23.54
C LEU A 75 -8.68 10.57 -22.68
N MET A 76 -7.51 10.66 -22.04
CA MET A 76 -7.05 9.65 -21.09
C MET A 76 -7.97 9.53 -19.88
N LEU A 77 -8.44 10.65 -19.31
CA LEU A 77 -9.40 10.64 -18.20
C LEU A 77 -10.68 9.86 -18.57
N LYS A 78 -11.26 10.13 -19.75
CA LYS A 78 -12.44 9.42 -20.23
C LYS A 78 -12.19 7.92 -20.40
N SER A 79 -11.00 7.55 -20.90
CA SER A 79 -10.61 6.15 -21.08
C SER A 79 -10.48 5.42 -19.74
N ILE A 80 -9.91 6.08 -18.73
CA ILE A 80 -9.80 5.54 -17.36
C ILE A 80 -11.18 5.38 -16.72
N GLN A 81 -12.07 6.36 -16.86
CA GLN A 81 -13.44 6.28 -16.35
C GLN A 81 -14.24 5.14 -16.99
N GLU A 82 -14.06 4.89 -18.28
CA GLU A 82 -14.69 3.77 -18.97
C GLU A 82 -14.17 2.41 -18.45
N VAL A 83 -12.87 2.32 -18.12
CA VAL A 83 -12.32 1.12 -17.46
C VAL A 83 -12.93 0.95 -16.07
N GLN A 84 -12.98 1.99 -15.25
CA GLN A 84 -13.60 1.93 -13.91
C GLN A 84 -15.07 1.50 -13.98
N LYS A 85 -15.81 1.98 -14.98
CA LYS A 85 -17.20 1.58 -15.20
C LYS A 85 -17.35 0.10 -15.59
N ARG A 86 -16.39 -0.46 -16.33
CA ARG A 86 -16.37 -1.87 -16.73
C ARG A 86 -15.96 -2.81 -15.60
N PHE A 87 -15.21 -2.30 -14.63
CA PHE A 87 -14.69 -3.04 -13.48
C PHE A 87 -15.17 -2.41 -12.17
N PRO A 88 -16.47 -2.53 -11.82
CA PRO A 88 -17.02 -1.92 -10.61
C PRO A 88 -16.39 -2.49 -9.32
N ASP A 89 -15.95 -3.75 -9.36
CA ASP A 89 -15.31 -4.44 -8.24
C ASP A 89 -13.80 -4.15 -8.15
N GLY A 90 -13.25 -3.35 -9.08
CA GLY A 90 -11.83 -3.00 -9.16
C GLY A 90 -11.12 -3.62 -10.37
N VAL A 91 -10.04 -2.95 -10.80
CA VAL A 91 -9.24 -3.41 -11.94
C VAL A 91 -8.40 -4.63 -11.55
N PRO A 92 -8.25 -5.64 -12.43
CA PRO A 92 -7.43 -6.80 -12.14
C PRO A 92 -5.96 -6.40 -12.02
N LEU A 93 -5.32 -6.90 -10.96
CA LEU A 93 -3.90 -6.70 -10.70
C LEU A 93 -3.06 -7.73 -11.45
N LEU A 94 -1.79 -7.38 -11.68
CA LEU A 94 -0.80 -8.24 -12.31
C LEU A 94 -0.22 -9.21 -11.27
N ASP A 95 -0.15 -10.50 -11.59
CA ASP A 95 0.42 -11.51 -10.70
C ASP A 95 1.96 -11.54 -10.79
N PRO A 96 2.69 -11.44 -9.67
CA PRO A 96 4.16 -11.41 -9.70
C PRO A 96 4.80 -12.74 -10.12
N VAL A 97 4.11 -13.88 -9.97
CA VAL A 97 4.63 -15.21 -10.31
C VAL A 97 4.20 -15.60 -11.73
N ASP A 98 2.91 -15.54 -12.02
CA ASP A 98 2.33 -16.03 -13.27
C ASP A 98 2.49 -15.02 -14.41
N ASP A 99 2.21 -13.72 -14.16
CA ASP A 99 2.28 -12.70 -15.21
C ASP A 99 3.69 -12.08 -15.33
N MET A 100 4.34 -11.76 -14.21
CA MET A 100 5.70 -11.18 -14.21
C MET A 100 6.81 -12.24 -14.29
N GLY A 101 6.49 -13.52 -14.05
CA GLY A 101 7.44 -14.62 -14.20
C GLY A 101 8.53 -14.69 -13.11
N ILE A 102 8.30 -14.11 -11.92
CA ILE A 102 9.28 -14.15 -10.83
C ILE A 102 9.28 -15.53 -10.18
N LYS A 103 10.44 -16.22 -10.26
CA LYS A 103 10.60 -17.62 -9.80
C LYS A 103 11.27 -17.74 -8.43
N ASP A 104 11.32 -16.67 -7.65
CA ASP A 104 11.96 -16.69 -6.34
C ASP A 104 11.18 -17.56 -5.34
N PRO A 105 11.78 -18.63 -4.78
CA PRO A 105 11.13 -19.45 -3.77
C PRO A 105 10.83 -18.70 -2.47
N ALA A 106 11.55 -17.62 -2.14
CA ALA A 106 11.25 -16.83 -0.96
C ALA A 106 9.95 -16.05 -1.13
N LEU A 107 9.74 -15.39 -2.28
CA LEU A 107 8.49 -14.72 -2.62
C LEU A 107 7.30 -15.69 -2.58
N LYS A 108 7.42 -16.87 -3.19
CA LYS A 108 6.34 -17.87 -3.18
C LYS A 108 5.93 -18.29 -1.76
N LYS A 109 6.89 -18.42 -0.85
CA LYS A 109 6.60 -18.71 0.57
C LYS A 109 5.87 -17.56 1.26
N VAL A 110 6.18 -16.32 0.92
CA VAL A 110 5.48 -15.13 1.48
C VAL A 110 4.05 -15.11 0.98
N ILE A 111 3.81 -15.30 -0.33
CA ILE A 111 2.46 -15.35 -0.92
C ILE A 111 1.61 -16.44 -0.23
N GLN A 112 2.13 -17.66 -0.09
CA GLN A 112 1.43 -18.75 0.60
C GLN A 112 1.08 -18.42 2.06
N LYS A 113 1.94 -17.66 2.76
CA LYS A 113 1.64 -17.22 4.13
C LYS A 113 0.52 -16.18 4.13
N VAL A 114 0.53 -15.23 3.21
CA VAL A 114 -0.53 -14.22 3.06
C VAL A 114 -1.87 -14.91 2.81
N GLU A 115 -1.95 -15.82 1.85
CA GLU A 115 -3.16 -16.61 1.56
C GLU A 115 -3.66 -17.39 2.79
N ALA A 116 -2.75 -18.02 3.54
CA ALA A 116 -3.11 -18.74 4.76
C ALA A 116 -3.64 -17.81 5.86
N PHE A 117 -3.11 -16.59 5.98
CA PHE A 117 -3.61 -15.60 6.94
C PHE A 117 -4.95 -15.02 6.52
N GLU A 118 -5.14 -14.73 5.24
CA GLU A 118 -6.42 -14.26 4.70
C GLU A 118 -7.50 -15.33 4.89
N HIS A 119 -7.23 -16.58 4.54
CA HIS A 119 -8.18 -17.68 4.78
C HIS A 119 -8.56 -17.78 6.26
N ARG A 120 -7.59 -17.69 7.18
CA ARG A 120 -7.85 -17.72 8.62
C ARG A 120 -8.70 -16.54 9.06
N MET A 121 -8.43 -15.34 8.54
CA MET A 121 -9.19 -14.13 8.82
C MET A 121 -10.64 -14.30 8.36
N TYR A 122 -10.87 -14.66 7.10
CA TYR A 122 -12.23 -14.84 6.54
C TYR A 122 -13.01 -15.99 7.19
N SER A 123 -12.34 -17.08 7.56
CA SER A 123 -12.97 -18.21 8.27
C SER A 123 -13.32 -17.90 9.72
N HIS A 124 -12.79 -16.82 10.29
CA HIS A 124 -12.98 -16.51 11.69
C HIS A 124 -14.42 -16.00 11.95
N PRO A 125 -15.13 -16.50 12.97
CA PRO A 125 -16.52 -16.11 13.23
C PRO A 125 -16.73 -14.61 13.43
N LEU A 126 -15.72 -13.92 13.97
CA LEU A 126 -15.77 -12.47 14.17
C LEU A 126 -15.67 -11.66 12.86
N HIS A 127 -15.21 -12.24 11.76
CA HIS A 127 -15.05 -11.51 10.50
C HIS A 127 -16.38 -10.95 9.98
N SER A 128 -17.49 -11.65 10.23
CA SER A 128 -18.84 -11.24 9.81
C SER A 128 -19.70 -10.73 10.97
N ASP A 129 -19.15 -10.60 12.17
CA ASP A 129 -19.91 -10.17 13.35
C ASP A 129 -20.11 -8.65 13.34
N PRO A 130 -21.36 -8.12 13.42
CA PRO A 130 -21.60 -6.68 13.48
C PRO A 130 -21.05 -6.00 14.74
N ASN A 131 -20.73 -6.76 15.79
CA ASN A 131 -20.18 -6.24 17.04
C ASN A 131 -18.64 -6.24 17.08
N LEU A 132 -17.99 -6.53 15.94
CA LEU A 132 -16.54 -6.62 15.80
C LEU A 132 -15.80 -5.42 16.40
N GLU A 133 -16.24 -4.21 16.07
CA GLU A 133 -15.64 -2.95 16.54
C GLU A 133 -15.66 -2.82 18.07
N ALA A 134 -16.79 -3.17 18.71
CA ALA A 134 -16.89 -3.08 20.16
C ALA A 134 -15.98 -4.11 20.85
N VAL A 135 -15.95 -5.34 20.33
CA VAL A 135 -15.09 -6.42 20.83
C VAL A 135 -13.61 -6.06 20.66
N TYR A 136 -13.24 -5.47 19.52
CA TYR A 136 -11.88 -4.97 19.29
C TYR A 136 -11.49 -3.88 20.29
N SER A 137 -12.33 -2.85 20.46
CA SER A 137 -12.04 -1.76 21.41
C SER A 137 -11.86 -2.26 22.86
N LEU A 138 -12.58 -3.32 23.26
CA LEU A 138 -12.42 -3.96 24.56
C LEU A 138 -11.10 -4.73 24.65
N CYS A 139 -10.75 -5.47 23.60
CA CYS A 139 -9.48 -6.18 23.49
C CYS A 139 -8.28 -5.23 23.53
N GLU A 140 -8.36 -4.08 22.85
CA GLU A 140 -7.32 -3.04 22.91
C GLU A 140 -7.13 -2.50 24.32
N LYS A 141 -8.23 -2.09 24.98
CA LYS A 141 -8.20 -1.63 26.38
C LYS A 141 -7.59 -2.69 27.30
N LYS A 142 -7.98 -3.95 27.14
CA LYS A 142 -7.44 -5.09 27.91
C LYS A 142 -5.95 -5.32 27.62
N ALA A 143 -5.51 -5.20 26.37
CA ALA A 143 -4.11 -5.35 25.98
C ALA A 143 -3.24 -4.25 26.60
N VAL A 144 -3.73 -3.00 26.63
CA VAL A 144 -3.04 -1.88 27.30
C VAL A 144 -2.90 -2.13 28.79
N VAL A 145 -3.96 -2.55 29.47
CA VAL A 145 -3.91 -2.89 30.90
C VAL A 145 -2.89 -4.02 31.15
N ARG A 146 -2.90 -5.06 30.32
CA ARG A 146 -1.96 -6.19 30.43
C ARG A 146 -0.50 -5.76 30.24
N LYS A 147 -0.22 -4.84 29.30
CA LYS A 147 1.13 -4.26 29.11
C LYS A 147 1.61 -3.48 30.35
N LEU A 148 0.70 -2.82 31.08
CA LEU A 148 1.03 -2.10 32.31
C LEU A 148 1.28 -3.06 33.49
N THR A 149 0.56 -4.18 33.57
CA THR A 149 0.76 -5.18 34.64
C THR A 149 2.02 -6.02 34.45
N LEU A 150 2.47 -6.20 33.20
CA LEU A 150 3.70 -6.94 32.86
C LEU A 150 4.99 -6.11 33.01
N LYS A 151 4.91 -4.82 33.38
CA LYS A 151 6.06 -4.01 33.81
C LYS A 151 6.48 -4.26 35.27
N GLY A 152 5.97 -5.31 35.92
CA GLY A 152 6.50 -5.83 37.18
C GLY A 152 7.73 -6.73 36.97
N PRO A 153 8.67 -6.82 37.92
CA PRO A 153 10.03 -7.35 37.71
C PRO A 153 10.16 -8.88 37.50
N PHE A 154 9.09 -9.62 37.19
CA PHE A 154 9.10 -11.08 37.34
C PHE A 154 8.64 -11.96 36.17
N TYR A 155 8.29 -11.41 35.00
CA TYR A 155 7.88 -12.27 33.86
C TYR A 155 8.39 -11.75 32.51
N THR A 156 9.70 -11.69 32.34
CA THR A 156 10.35 -11.65 31.03
C THR A 156 10.44 -13.08 30.45
N SER A 157 9.33 -13.68 29.98
CA SER A 157 9.38 -14.92 29.16
C SER A 157 8.05 -15.31 28.47
N ILE A 158 7.07 -14.42 28.37
CA ILE A 158 5.88 -14.71 27.55
C ILE A 158 5.87 -13.70 26.41
N GLU A 159 6.43 -14.09 25.26
CA GLU A 159 6.16 -13.46 23.97
C GLU A 159 4.65 -13.51 23.74
N LEU A 160 3.98 -12.41 24.08
CA LEU A 160 2.59 -12.20 23.73
C LEU A 160 2.56 -11.68 22.30
N LEU A 161 2.55 -12.59 21.33
CA LEU A 161 2.32 -12.28 19.92
C LEU A 161 0.84 -11.89 19.72
N CYS A 162 0.48 -10.66 20.09
CA CYS A 162 -0.70 -9.99 19.53
C CYS A 162 -0.21 -9.07 18.41
N LEU A 163 -0.07 -9.64 17.21
CA LEU A 163 -0.01 -8.90 15.95
C LEU A 163 -1.31 -9.19 15.21
N VAL A 164 -2.27 -8.27 15.29
CA VAL A 164 -3.27 -8.11 14.23
C VAL A 164 -3.32 -6.62 13.93
N PRO A 165 -2.82 -6.18 12.76
CA PRO A 165 -3.03 -4.85 12.25
C PRO A 165 -4.37 -4.82 11.50
N GLU A 166 -5.33 -4.04 11.96
CA GLU A 166 -6.46 -3.60 11.15
C GLU A 166 -6.46 -2.08 11.13
N HIS A 167 -5.83 -1.54 10.10
CA HIS A 167 -6.34 -0.37 9.39
C HIS A 167 -5.80 -0.44 7.96
N SER A 168 -6.74 -0.32 7.03
CA SER A 168 -6.50 0.06 5.65
C SER A 168 -5.55 1.26 5.60
N ASP A 169 -4.25 1.01 5.41
CA ASP A 169 -3.22 1.90 4.85
C ASP A 169 -1.85 1.25 5.09
N ILE A 170 -1.25 0.67 4.06
CA ILE A 170 0.06 -0.01 4.13
C ILE A 170 1.24 0.97 4.30
N THR A 171 1.01 2.27 4.50
CA THR A 171 2.09 3.27 4.31
C THR A 171 2.88 3.67 5.57
N VAL A 172 2.62 3.17 6.78
CA VAL A 172 3.36 3.65 7.98
C VAL A 172 3.75 2.55 8.98
N ILE A 173 4.41 1.47 8.55
CA ILE A 173 5.14 0.58 9.49
C ILE A 173 6.50 0.13 8.91
N LEU A 174 7.28 1.06 8.38
CA LEU A 174 8.71 0.81 8.11
C LEU A 174 9.66 1.84 8.75
N CYS A 175 9.16 2.93 9.32
CA CYS A 175 10.02 3.94 9.95
C CYS A 175 10.40 3.62 11.41
N SER A 176 9.66 2.75 12.09
CA SER A 176 9.88 2.48 13.54
C SER A 176 10.96 1.44 13.82
N TYR A 177 11.31 0.58 12.85
CA TYR A 177 12.30 -0.48 13.06
C TYR A 177 13.76 -0.05 12.81
N TRP A 178 13.98 1.12 12.17
CA TRP A 178 15.34 1.63 11.95
C TRP A 178 15.90 2.36 13.18
N LEU A 179 15.08 3.14 13.90
CA LEU A 179 15.56 3.86 15.10
C LEU A 179 15.84 2.94 16.30
N ALA A 180 15.25 1.75 16.35
CA ALA A 180 15.50 0.80 17.43
C ALA A 180 16.85 0.08 17.30
N LEU A 181 17.40 -0.05 16.08
CA LEU A 181 18.68 -0.74 15.85
C LEU A 181 19.91 0.15 16.04
N GLN A 182 19.75 1.48 16.03
CA GLN A 182 20.86 2.41 16.21
C GLN A 182 21.24 2.65 17.68
N ASN A 183 20.39 2.22 18.63
CA ASN A 183 20.61 2.40 20.07
C ASN A 183 21.14 1.15 20.80
N THR A 184 21.53 0.10 20.05
CA THR A 184 22.18 -1.11 20.61
C THR A 184 23.64 -1.25 20.16
N LEU A 185 24.19 -0.21 19.51
CA LEU A 185 25.60 -0.09 19.17
C LEU A 185 26.14 1.30 19.59
N MET A 186 26.04 1.56 20.90
CA MET A 186 27.02 2.29 21.71
C MET A 186 26.99 1.74 23.13
#